data_AF-A0A8H5I6S7-F1
#
_entry.id   AF-A0A8H5I6S7-F1
#
_cell.length_a   1.000
_cell.length_b   1.000
_cell.length_c   1.000
_cell.angle_alpha   90.00
_cell.angle_beta   90.00
_cell.angle_gamma   90.00
#
_symmetry.space_group_name_H-M   'P 1'
#
loop_
_entity.id
_entity.type
_entity.pdbx_description
1 polymer ?
#
loop_
_entity_poly.entity_id
_entity_poly.type
_entity_poly.pdbx_seq_one_letter_code
_entity_poly.pdbx_strand_id
1 'polypeptide(L)'
;MSPSEIAANGWTVVPVDAGKIFSNGPYINEPEYIDVQSIQFPDGDPIVKKTQQHAKEKLLKQTYNHSMRVYYWSTVILRQQFPEHANTLSPSTLALTCLLHDIGTTDENMSSTRLSFEFQGGFQALNLLQETGSTKDQAEAVCETIIRHQDLGTEGNITFLGQLIQLATIYDNVGEHPNVKDFGKVIHEKTREEVNGTFPREGWLGCFAATIRKEEELKPWCHTTHIPRFAEQVEGNQLQKPYE
;
A
#
# COMPACT_ATOMS: atom_id res chain seq x y z
N MET A 1 -13.51 -10.80 -18.39
CA MET A 1 -13.27 -11.23 -17.01
C MET A 1 -14.56 -11.81 -16.46
N SER A 2 -14.47 -12.85 -15.63
CA SER A 2 -15.66 -13.35 -14.93
C SER A 2 -16.04 -12.41 -13.78
N PRO A 3 -17.29 -12.36 -13.31
CA PRO A 3 -17.66 -11.57 -12.12
C PRO A 3 -16.83 -11.92 -10.87
N SER A 4 -16.41 -13.19 -10.75
CA SER A 4 -15.53 -13.65 -9.68
C SER A 4 -14.12 -13.05 -9.79
N GLU A 5 -13.61 -12.89 -11.02
CA GLU A 5 -12.28 -12.32 -11.29
C GLU A 5 -12.27 -10.80 -11.03
N ILE A 6 -13.34 -10.10 -11.41
CA ILE A 6 -13.55 -8.67 -11.14
C ILE A 6 -13.44 -8.38 -9.64
N ALA A 7 -14.20 -9.10 -8.81
CA ALA A 7 -14.17 -8.91 -7.36
C ALA A 7 -12.83 -9.37 -6.75
N ALA A 8 -12.28 -10.49 -7.22
CA ALA A 8 -11.00 -11.01 -6.74
C ALA A 8 -9.81 -10.07 -7.00
N ASN A 9 -9.85 -9.30 -8.08
CA ASN A 9 -8.83 -8.31 -8.39
C ASN A 9 -9.18 -6.89 -7.90
N GLY A 10 -10.26 -6.74 -7.14
CA GLY A 10 -10.62 -5.49 -6.48
C GLY A 10 -11.18 -4.42 -7.41
N TRP A 11 -11.66 -4.80 -8.60
CA TRP A 11 -12.36 -3.93 -9.56
C TRP A 11 -13.77 -3.52 -9.10
N THR A 12 -13.97 -3.39 -7.80
CA THR A 12 -15.16 -2.76 -7.23
C THR A 12 -14.93 -1.27 -7.15
N VAL A 13 -15.90 -0.50 -7.64
CA VAL A 13 -15.84 0.97 -7.59
C VAL A 13 -16.12 1.46 -6.18
N VAL A 14 -15.24 2.34 -5.67
CA VAL A 14 -15.46 3.07 -4.41
C VAL A 14 -15.07 4.54 -4.61
N PRO A 15 -15.60 5.47 -3.79
CA PRO A 15 -15.15 6.86 -3.82
C PRO A 15 -13.65 6.94 -3.48
N VAL A 16 -12.90 7.82 -4.16
CA VAL A 16 -11.49 8.08 -3.80
C VAL A 16 -11.38 8.82 -2.45
N ASP A 17 -12.43 9.56 -2.09
CA ASP A 17 -12.51 10.24 -0.80
C ASP A 17 -12.84 9.25 0.32
N ALA A 18 -11.83 8.82 1.06
CA ALA A 18 -12.04 7.97 2.22
C ALA A 18 -12.96 8.59 3.28
N GLY A 19 -13.09 9.94 3.35
CA GLY A 19 -14.03 10.60 4.23
C GLY A 19 -15.49 10.24 3.94
N LYS A 20 -15.84 10.02 2.66
CA LYS A 20 -17.17 9.55 2.23
C LYS A 20 -17.42 8.09 2.63
N ILE A 21 -16.37 7.30 2.81
CA ILE A 21 -16.43 5.89 3.24
C ILE A 21 -16.62 5.80 4.77
N PHE A 22 -15.80 6.53 5.52
CA PHE A 22 -15.75 6.44 6.98
C PHE A 22 -16.74 7.36 7.72
N SER A 23 -17.62 8.07 7.00
CA SER A 23 -18.77 8.82 7.56
C SER A 23 -18.44 9.73 8.75
N ASN A 24 -17.28 10.41 8.71
CA ASN A 24 -16.75 11.31 9.75
C ASN A 24 -16.27 10.65 11.07
N GLY A 25 -16.16 9.32 11.13
CA GLY A 25 -15.56 8.57 12.25
C GLY A 25 -14.22 7.93 11.87
N PRO A 26 -13.40 7.48 12.84
CA PRO A 26 -12.11 6.87 12.54
C PRO A 26 -12.21 5.51 11.85
N TYR A 27 -13.37 4.85 11.95
CA TYR A 27 -13.61 3.49 11.48
C TYR A 27 -15.12 3.28 11.24
N ILE A 28 -15.45 2.31 10.38
CA ILE A 28 -16.82 1.82 10.15
C ILE A 28 -17.23 0.89 11.29
N ASN A 29 -16.33 -0.03 11.66
CA ASN A 29 -16.51 -0.97 12.76
C ASN A 29 -15.38 -0.79 13.77
N GLU A 30 -15.69 -0.87 15.07
CA GLU A 30 -14.69 -0.72 16.13
C GLU A 30 -13.54 -1.74 15.97
N PRO A 31 -12.28 -1.31 15.85
CA PRO A 31 -11.15 -2.21 15.63
C PRO A 31 -10.86 -3.06 16.85
N GLU A 32 -11.06 -4.36 16.70
CA GLU A 32 -10.68 -5.35 17.70
C GLU A 32 -9.22 -5.79 17.53
N TYR A 33 -8.66 -6.40 18.57
CA TYR A 33 -7.35 -7.04 18.47
C TYR A 33 -7.40 -8.21 17.45
N ILE A 34 -6.43 -8.23 16.54
CA ILE A 34 -6.17 -9.34 15.63
C ILE A 34 -4.74 -9.81 15.89
N ASP A 35 -4.59 -11.08 16.26
CA ASP A 35 -3.27 -11.71 16.38
C ASP A 35 -2.59 -11.74 15.02
N VAL A 36 -1.37 -11.18 14.94
CA VAL A 36 -0.59 -11.12 13.69
C VAL A 36 -0.34 -12.52 13.10
N GLN A 37 -0.23 -13.55 13.93
CA GLN A 37 0.00 -14.94 13.51
C GLN A 37 -1.24 -15.56 12.84
N SER A 38 -2.43 -14.97 13.05
CA SER A 38 -3.66 -15.38 12.37
C SER A 38 -3.76 -14.88 10.92
N ILE A 39 -2.89 -13.94 10.53
CA ILE A 39 -2.82 -13.42 9.16
C ILE A 39 -1.85 -14.29 8.36
N GLN A 40 -2.39 -15.02 7.39
CA GLN A 40 -1.62 -15.85 6.48
C GLN A 40 -1.13 -15.02 5.29
N PHE A 41 0.17 -15.04 5.04
CA PHE A 41 0.74 -14.52 3.81
C PHE A 41 0.64 -15.58 2.70
N PRO A 42 0.21 -15.26 1.47
CA PRO A 42 -0.14 -16.26 0.46
C PRO A 42 1.11 -16.74 -0.32
N ASP A 43 2.17 -17.16 0.38
CA ASP A 43 3.41 -17.67 -0.23
C ASP A 43 3.28 -19.08 -0.84
N GLY A 44 2.16 -19.75 -0.62
CA GLY A 44 1.76 -20.96 -1.35
C GLY A 44 1.46 -20.69 -2.82
N ASP A 45 1.15 -19.44 -3.20
CA ASP A 45 1.04 -19.00 -4.59
C ASP A 45 2.44 -18.81 -5.20
N PRO A 46 2.82 -19.57 -6.26
CA PRO A 46 4.14 -19.47 -6.87
C PRO A 46 4.49 -18.08 -7.39
N ILE A 47 3.50 -17.31 -7.85
CA ILE A 47 3.70 -15.95 -8.35
C ILE A 47 4.03 -15.03 -7.18
N VAL A 48 3.25 -15.09 -6.10
CA VAL A 48 3.52 -14.32 -4.86
C VAL A 48 4.90 -14.64 -4.33
N LYS A 49 5.27 -15.92 -4.27
CA LYS A 49 6.60 -16.34 -3.78
C LYS A 49 7.73 -15.77 -4.62
N LYS A 50 7.63 -15.84 -5.96
CA LYS A 50 8.63 -15.28 -6.88
C LYS A 50 8.71 -13.76 -6.78
N THR A 51 7.56 -13.08 -6.69
CA THR A 51 7.48 -11.63 -6.53
C THR A 51 8.05 -11.19 -5.17
N GLN A 52 7.79 -11.94 -4.10
CA GLN A 52 8.37 -11.65 -2.78
C GLN A 52 9.89 -11.77 -2.82
N GLN A 53 10.43 -12.80 -3.48
CA GLN A 53 11.87 -12.92 -3.67
C GLN A 53 12.43 -11.73 -4.46
N HIS A 54 11.79 -11.35 -5.56
CA HIS A 54 12.18 -10.19 -6.36
C HIS A 54 12.18 -8.89 -5.53
N ALA A 55 11.12 -8.65 -4.75
CA ALA A 55 11.02 -7.49 -3.87
C ALA A 55 12.13 -7.48 -2.81
N LYS A 56 12.42 -8.62 -2.17
CA LYS A 56 13.55 -8.75 -1.21
C LYS A 56 14.91 -8.47 -1.84
N GLU A 57 15.10 -8.86 -3.09
CA GLU A 57 16.36 -8.67 -3.82
C GLU A 57 16.57 -7.22 -4.29
N LYS A 58 15.48 -6.54 -4.66
CA LYS A 58 15.53 -5.21 -5.30
C LYS A 58 15.31 -4.05 -4.34
N LEU A 59 14.46 -4.21 -3.33
CA LEU A 59 14.13 -3.14 -2.40
C LEU A 59 15.17 -3.01 -1.30
N LEU A 60 15.31 -1.80 -0.76
CA LEU A 60 15.96 -1.61 0.54
C LEU A 60 15.20 -2.40 1.61
N LYS A 61 15.90 -2.87 2.64
CA LYS A 61 15.31 -3.68 3.71
C LYS A 61 14.12 -2.96 4.38
N GLN A 62 14.25 -1.66 4.64
CA GLN A 62 13.19 -0.83 5.23
C GLN A 62 11.96 -0.79 4.32
N THR A 63 12.14 -0.60 3.01
CA THR A 63 11.06 -0.59 2.01
C THR A 63 10.40 -1.96 1.89
N TYR A 64 11.18 -3.05 1.89
CA TYR A 64 10.62 -4.40 1.91
C TYR A 64 9.79 -4.65 3.19
N ASN A 65 10.30 -4.27 4.36
CA ASN A 65 9.56 -4.40 5.61
C ASN A 65 8.31 -3.51 5.60
N HIS A 66 8.36 -2.32 5.03
CA HIS A 66 7.19 -1.47 4.79
C HIS A 66 6.15 -2.18 3.92
N SER A 67 6.53 -2.72 2.76
CA SER A 67 5.65 -3.51 1.90
C SER A 67 4.99 -4.69 2.65
N MET A 68 5.74 -5.36 3.53
CA MET A 68 5.18 -6.40 4.39
C MET A 68 4.19 -5.81 5.40
N ARG A 69 4.53 -4.74 6.13
CA ARG A 69 3.58 -4.07 7.04
C ARG A 69 2.30 -3.64 6.33
N VAL A 70 2.41 -3.04 5.14
CA VAL A 70 1.26 -2.65 4.31
C VAL A 70 0.36 -3.82 4.01
N TYR A 71 0.88 -5.02 3.67
CA TYR A 71 0.05 -6.21 3.50
C TYR A 71 -0.75 -6.56 4.77
N TYR A 72 -0.12 -6.48 5.94
CA TYR A 72 -0.79 -6.77 7.22
C TYR A 72 -1.81 -5.68 7.59
N TRP A 73 -1.47 -4.39 7.42
CA TRP A 73 -2.41 -3.27 7.61
C TRP A 73 -3.61 -3.40 6.69
N SER A 74 -3.39 -3.64 5.39
CA SER A 74 -4.47 -3.87 4.43
C SER A 74 -5.32 -5.07 4.82
N THR A 75 -4.73 -6.17 5.29
CA THR A 75 -5.50 -7.35 5.71
C THR A 75 -6.37 -7.07 6.94
N VAL A 76 -5.85 -6.35 7.94
CA VAL A 76 -6.61 -5.95 9.13
C VAL A 76 -7.75 -5.00 8.77
N ILE A 77 -7.45 -3.94 8.00
CA ILE A 77 -8.44 -2.96 7.53
C ILE A 77 -9.51 -3.66 6.69
N LEU A 78 -9.13 -4.55 5.77
CA LEU A 78 -10.05 -5.33 4.95
C LEU A 78 -11.02 -6.15 5.80
N ARG A 79 -10.49 -6.93 6.75
CA ARG A 79 -11.31 -7.82 7.59
C ARG A 79 -12.27 -7.07 8.51
N GLN A 80 -11.82 -5.95 9.08
CA GLN A 80 -12.59 -5.22 10.09
C GLN A 80 -13.49 -4.14 9.51
N GLN A 81 -13.00 -3.38 8.52
CA GLN A 81 -13.73 -2.24 7.97
C GLN A 81 -14.55 -2.62 6.73
N PHE A 82 -14.14 -3.67 6.01
CA PHE A 82 -14.73 -4.07 4.72
C PHE A 82 -15.02 -5.58 4.62
N PRO A 83 -15.75 -6.19 5.59
CA PRO A 83 -15.96 -7.64 5.63
C PRO A 83 -16.65 -8.21 4.38
N GLU A 84 -17.44 -7.40 3.67
CA GLU A 84 -18.05 -7.78 2.40
C GLU A 84 -17.04 -8.01 1.27
N HIS A 85 -15.96 -7.22 1.25
CA HIS A 85 -14.87 -7.37 0.29
C HIS A 85 -13.84 -8.41 0.73
N ALA A 86 -13.71 -8.65 2.05
CA ALA A 86 -12.76 -9.63 2.60
C ALA A 86 -13.00 -11.07 2.10
N ASN A 87 -14.25 -11.40 1.73
CA ASN A 87 -14.61 -12.71 1.21
C ASN A 87 -14.33 -12.88 -0.29
N THR A 88 -14.08 -11.80 -1.02
CA THR A 88 -13.96 -11.82 -2.47
C THR A 88 -12.59 -11.40 -2.97
N LEU A 89 -11.95 -10.41 -2.35
CA LEU A 89 -10.63 -9.93 -2.74
C LEU A 89 -9.57 -11.02 -2.57
N SER A 90 -8.78 -11.26 -3.61
CA SER A 90 -7.71 -12.26 -3.61
C SER A 90 -6.56 -11.82 -2.69
N PRO A 91 -6.18 -12.65 -1.69
CA PRO A 91 -4.98 -12.39 -0.89
C PRO A 91 -3.72 -12.31 -1.75
N SER A 92 -3.62 -13.11 -2.82
CA SER A 92 -2.49 -13.06 -3.75
C SER A 92 -2.42 -11.71 -4.45
N THR A 93 -3.53 -11.19 -4.99
CA THR A 93 -3.54 -9.88 -5.67
C THR A 93 -3.16 -8.76 -4.70
N LEU A 94 -3.66 -8.81 -3.46
CA LEU A 94 -3.26 -7.88 -2.41
C LEU A 94 -1.75 -7.96 -2.10
N ALA A 95 -1.21 -9.17 -1.92
CA ALA A 95 0.21 -9.38 -1.64
C ALA A 95 1.11 -8.89 -2.77
N LEU A 96 0.78 -9.21 -4.03
CA LEU A 96 1.53 -8.73 -5.20
C LEU A 96 1.57 -7.20 -5.27
N THR A 97 0.44 -6.55 -4.98
CA THR A 97 0.35 -5.09 -4.94
C THR A 97 1.23 -4.50 -3.84
N CYS A 98 1.12 -5.03 -2.60
CA CYS A 98 1.89 -4.54 -1.47
C CYS A 98 3.41 -4.69 -1.69
N LEU A 99 3.84 -5.83 -2.25
CA LEU A 99 5.25 -6.10 -2.54
C LEU A 99 5.85 -5.20 -3.62
N LEU A 100 5.03 -4.68 -4.53
CA LEU A 100 5.50 -3.97 -5.73
C LEU A 100 5.19 -2.47 -5.74
N HIS A 101 4.33 -1.96 -4.86
CA HIS A 101 3.89 -0.55 -4.94
C HIS A 101 5.04 0.46 -4.89
N ASP A 102 6.09 0.15 -4.14
CA ASP A 102 7.31 0.98 -4.02
C ASP A 102 8.46 0.51 -4.92
N ILE A 103 8.25 -0.41 -5.87
CA ILE A 103 9.35 -0.90 -6.72
C ILE A 103 9.98 0.23 -7.56
N GLY A 104 9.21 1.28 -7.87
CA GLY A 104 9.71 2.47 -8.55
C GLY A 104 10.74 3.27 -7.76
N THR A 105 10.83 3.07 -6.43
CA THR A 105 11.71 3.82 -5.52
C THR A 105 13.15 3.33 -5.47
N THR A 106 13.48 2.21 -6.13
CA THR A 106 14.86 1.73 -6.15
C THR A 106 15.76 2.72 -6.90
N ASP A 107 17.03 2.81 -6.52
CA ASP A 107 17.99 3.70 -7.18
C ASP A 107 18.09 3.46 -8.70
N GLU A 108 18.06 2.19 -9.11
CA GLU A 108 18.02 1.74 -10.50
C GLU A 108 16.76 2.28 -11.22
N ASN A 109 15.60 2.18 -10.57
CA ASN A 109 14.32 2.56 -11.18
C ASN A 109 14.08 4.06 -11.20
N MET A 110 14.48 4.79 -10.16
CA MET A 110 14.36 6.25 -10.12
C MET A 110 15.26 6.92 -11.17
N SER A 111 16.47 6.39 -11.39
CA SER A 111 17.45 6.98 -12.31
C SER A 111 17.29 6.56 -13.77
N SER A 112 16.62 5.44 -14.05
CA SER A 112 16.43 4.91 -15.41
C SER A 112 15.32 5.58 -16.21
N THR A 113 14.52 6.47 -15.60
CA THR A 113 13.35 7.09 -16.23
C THR A 113 13.18 8.56 -15.85
N ARG A 114 12.34 9.26 -16.60
CA ARG A 114 11.84 10.61 -16.25
C ARG A 114 10.40 10.61 -15.73
N LEU A 115 9.76 9.44 -15.68
CA LEU A 115 8.42 9.26 -15.12
C LEU A 115 8.44 9.29 -13.59
N SER A 116 7.35 9.74 -12.98
CA SER A 116 7.13 9.61 -11.53
C SER A 116 7.27 8.15 -11.10
N PHE A 117 7.79 7.91 -9.90
CA PHE A 117 8.10 6.55 -9.45
C PHE A 117 6.86 5.65 -9.39
N GLU A 118 5.68 6.18 -9.11
CA GLU A 118 4.41 5.44 -9.09
C GLU A 118 4.08 4.88 -10.47
N PHE A 119 4.32 5.68 -11.52
CA PHE A 119 4.06 5.29 -12.91
C PHE A 119 5.08 4.25 -13.38
N GLN A 120 6.37 4.51 -13.13
CA GLN A 120 7.42 3.56 -13.44
C GLN A 120 7.24 2.24 -12.69
N GLY A 121 6.88 2.30 -11.42
CA GLY A 121 6.59 1.15 -10.58
C GLY A 121 5.42 0.33 -11.11
N GLY A 122 4.32 0.99 -11.50
CA GLY A 122 3.17 0.33 -12.12
C GLY A 122 3.54 -0.40 -13.41
N PHE A 123 4.29 0.24 -14.31
CA PHE A 123 4.73 -0.40 -15.55
C PHE A 123 5.69 -1.58 -15.31
N GLN A 124 6.57 -1.49 -14.33
CA GLN A 124 7.44 -2.62 -13.97
C GLN A 124 6.66 -3.78 -13.37
N ALA A 125 5.71 -3.49 -12.48
CA ALA A 125 4.86 -4.50 -11.89
C ALA A 125 4.02 -5.19 -12.98
N LEU A 126 3.45 -4.44 -13.92
CA LEU A 126 2.68 -4.99 -15.04
C LEU A 126 3.51 -5.99 -15.86
N ASN A 127 4.73 -5.58 -16.27
CA ASN A 127 5.62 -6.42 -17.07
C ASN A 127 6.07 -7.66 -16.29
N LEU A 128 6.55 -7.47 -15.05
CA LEU A 128 6.99 -8.57 -14.19
C LEU A 128 5.87 -9.60 -14.00
N LEU A 129 4.67 -9.16 -13.66
CA LEU A 129 3.56 -10.07 -13.38
C LEU A 129 3.16 -10.86 -14.62
N GLN A 130 3.10 -10.22 -15.79
CA GLN A 130 2.86 -10.91 -17.06
C GLN A 130 3.95 -11.96 -17.37
N GLU A 131 5.22 -11.66 -17.12
CA GLU A 131 6.33 -12.60 -17.31
C GLU A 131 6.33 -13.74 -16.28
N THR A 132 5.83 -13.50 -15.06
CA THR A 132 5.72 -14.51 -14.00
C THR A 132 4.48 -15.39 -14.10
N GLY A 133 3.59 -15.13 -15.07
CA GLY A 133 2.43 -15.97 -15.35
C GLY A 133 1.14 -15.53 -14.65
N SER A 134 1.06 -14.31 -14.10
CA SER A 134 -0.21 -13.73 -13.67
C SER A 134 -1.19 -13.63 -14.83
N THR A 135 -2.48 -13.69 -14.54
CA THR A 135 -3.48 -13.31 -15.55
C THR A 135 -3.28 -11.84 -15.91
N LYS A 136 -3.62 -11.49 -17.15
CA LYS A 136 -3.58 -10.11 -17.62
C LYS A 136 -4.37 -9.17 -16.69
N ASP A 137 -5.56 -9.61 -16.27
CA ASP A 137 -6.44 -8.82 -15.39
C ASP A 137 -5.82 -8.55 -14.01
N GLN A 138 -5.20 -9.56 -13.39
CA GLN A 138 -4.51 -9.38 -12.10
C GLN A 138 -3.33 -8.42 -12.25
N ALA A 139 -2.54 -8.55 -13.31
CA ALA A 139 -1.40 -7.67 -13.56
C ALA A 139 -1.86 -6.21 -13.82
N GLU A 140 -2.97 -6.02 -14.54
CA GLU A 140 -3.59 -4.71 -14.76
C GLU A 140 -4.15 -4.10 -13.46
N ALA A 141 -4.77 -4.91 -12.60
CA ALA A 141 -5.29 -4.44 -11.31
C ALA A 141 -4.18 -3.97 -10.35
N VAL A 142 -3.07 -4.72 -10.32
CA VAL A 142 -1.87 -4.34 -9.58
C VAL A 142 -1.30 -3.04 -10.17
N CYS A 143 -1.14 -2.96 -11.49
CA CYS A 143 -0.61 -1.77 -12.18
C CYS A 143 -1.45 -0.51 -11.88
N GLU A 144 -2.77 -0.57 -12.06
CA GLU A 144 -3.70 0.53 -11.78
C GLU A 144 -3.56 0.99 -10.32
N THR A 145 -3.50 0.04 -9.39
CA THR A 145 -3.38 0.36 -7.97
C THR A 145 -2.05 1.05 -7.67
N ILE A 146 -0.94 0.54 -8.20
CA ILE A 146 0.39 1.13 -7.97
C ILE A 146 0.48 2.53 -8.58
N ILE A 147 -0.07 2.77 -9.77
CA ILE A 147 -0.08 4.10 -10.38
C ILE A 147 -0.80 5.12 -9.48
N ARG A 148 -1.85 4.68 -8.77
CA ARG A 148 -2.74 5.56 -8.00
C ARG A 148 -2.53 5.50 -6.48
N HIS A 149 -1.52 4.80 -5.97
CA HIS A 149 -1.38 4.60 -4.52
C HIS A 149 -1.03 5.90 -3.75
N GLN A 150 -0.56 6.95 -4.44
CA GLN A 150 -0.35 8.30 -3.89
C GLN A 150 -1.40 9.32 -4.35
N ASP A 151 -2.36 8.91 -5.18
CA ASP A 151 -3.42 9.75 -5.74
C ASP A 151 -4.57 9.94 -4.72
N LEU A 152 -4.24 10.53 -3.57
CA LEU A 152 -5.21 10.86 -2.52
C LEU A 152 -6.05 12.06 -2.99
N GLY A 153 -7.36 11.88 -3.07
CA GLY A 153 -8.27 12.89 -3.60
C GLY A 153 -9.61 12.95 -2.90
N THR A 154 -10.41 13.97 -3.23
CA THR A 154 -11.77 14.16 -2.70
C THR A 154 -12.88 13.89 -3.72
N GLU A 155 -12.54 13.80 -5.01
CA GLU A 155 -13.49 13.72 -6.11
C GLU A 155 -13.20 12.56 -7.07
N GLY A 156 -14.25 11.89 -7.52
CA GLY A 156 -14.18 10.73 -8.40
C GLY A 156 -14.13 9.40 -7.66
N ASN A 157 -13.71 8.37 -8.38
CA ASN A 157 -13.70 6.98 -7.91
C ASN A 157 -12.33 6.32 -8.11
N ILE A 158 -12.13 5.24 -7.38
CA ILE A 158 -10.96 4.34 -7.47
C ILE A 158 -11.43 2.89 -7.36
N THR A 159 -10.54 1.94 -7.68
CA THR A 159 -10.76 0.53 -7.37
C THR A 159 -10.72 0.31 -5.85
N PHE A 160 -11.45 -0.69 -5.36
CA PHE A 160 -11.41 -1.04 -3.94
C PHE A 160 -9.99 -1.43 -3.50
N LEU A 161 -9.26 -2.17 -4.34
CA LEU A 161 -7.85 -2.49 -4.09
C LEU A 161 -7.00 -1.21 -3.97
N GLY A 162 -7.21 -0.24 -4.86
CA GLY A 162 -6.56 1.07 -4.81
C GLY A 162 -6.82 1.81 -3.49
N GLN A 163 -8.09 1.92 -3.09
CA GLN A 163 -8.46 2.57 -1.84
C GLN A 163 -7.84 1.86 -0.62
N LEU A 164 -7.86 0.52 -0.60
CA LEU A 164 -7.30 -0.27 0.49
C LEU A 164 -5.79 -0.05 0.65
N ILE A 165 -5.06 0.03 -0.48
CA ILE A 165 -3.63 0.31 -0.49
C ILE A 165 -3.34 1.75 -0.07
N GLN A 166 -4.12 2.74 -0.52
CA GLN A 166 -3.98 4.12 -0.04
C GLN A 166 -4.13 4.22 1.49
N LEU A 167 -5.16 3.56 2.05
CA LEU A 167 -5.39 3.54 3.50
C LEU A 167 -4.23 2.90 4.27
N ALA A 168 -3.70 1.77 3.78
CA ALA A 168 -2.63 1.06 4.46
C ALA A 168 -1.27 1.78 4.35
N THR A 169 -0.95 2.34 3.19
CA THR A 169 0.31 3.09 2.97
C THR A 169 0.34 4.37 3.79
N ILE A 170 -0.75 5.17 3.79
CA ILE A 170 -0.80 6.39 4.59
C ILE A 170 -0.79 6.10 6.11
N TYR A 171 -1.40 4.99 6.54
CA TYR A 171 -1.32 4.54 7.93
C TYR A 171 0.13 4.27 8.39
N ASP A 172 0.94 3.64 7.53
CA ASP A 172 2.34 3.34 7.86
C ASP A 172 3.27 4.55 7.73
N ASN A 173 2.99 5.44 6.77
CA ASN A 173 3.85 6.55 6.40
C ASN A 173 3.57 7.81 7.22
N VAL A 174 2.31 8.19 7.40
CA VAL A 174 1.90 9.44 8.07
C VAL A 174 1.15 9.18 9.37
N GLY A 175 0.40 8.07 9.47
CA GLY A 175 -0.38 7.72 10.67
C GLY A 175 -1.68 8.52 10.83
N GLU A 176 -1.92 9.49 9.95
CA GLU A 176 -3.12 10.32 9.87
C GLU A 176 -3.66 10.32 8.43
N HIS A 177 -4.93 10.67 8.26
CA HIS A 177 -5.55 10.79 6.94
C HIS A 177 -6.23 12.15 6.81
N PRO A 178 -6.08 12.88 5.69
CA PRO A 178 -6.59 14.25 5.54
C PRO A 178 -8.11 14.36 5.75
N ASN A 179 -8.87 13.35 5.34
CA ASN A 179 -10.34 13.35 5.40
C ASN A 179 -10.95 12.34 6.38
N VAL A 180 -10.15 11.59 7.14
CA VAL A 180 -10.66 10.60 8.12
C VAL A 180 -10.16 10.97 9.50
N LYS A 181 -11.08 11.44 10.33
CA LYS A 181 -10.77 11.91 11.69
C LYS A 181 -10.23 10.77 12.54
N ASP A 182 -9.17 11.03 13.32
CA ASP A 182 -8.55 10.06 14.23
C ASP A 182 -8.13 8.74 13.52
N PHE A 183 -7.77 8.80 12.24
CA PHE A 183 -7.47 7.61 11.42
C PHE A 183 -6.47 6.63 12.03
N GLY A 184 -5.52 7.11 12.85
CA GLY A 184 -4.58 6.25 13.59
C GLY A 184 -5.24 5.20 14.50
N LYS A 185 -6.54 5.36 14.81
CA LYS A 185 -7.36 4.40 15.57
C LYS A 185 -7.97 3.28 14.72
N VAL A 186 -7.80 3.28 13.38
CA VAL A 186 -8.41 2.27 12.48
C VAL A 186 -7.88 0.85 12.68
N ILE A 187 -6.76 0.71 13.39
CA ILE A 187 -6.14 -0.57 13.79
C ILE A 187 -5.93 -0.55 15.30
N HIS A 188 -6.31 -1.64 15.96
CA HIS A 188 -6.09 -1.84 17.39
C HIS A 188 -4.59 -1.77 17.76
N GLU A 189 -4.26 -1.08 18.85
CA GLU A 189 -2.87 -0.80 19.26
C GLU A 189 -2.01 -2.06 19.38
N LYS A 190 -2.50 -3.10 20.06
CA LYS A 190 -1.78 -4.37 20.19
C LYS A 190 -1.47 -5.03 18.84
N THR A 191 -2.41 -4.98 17.89
CA THR A 191 -2.17 -5.47 16.52
C THR A 191 -1.06 -4.67 15.85
N ARG A 192 -1.05 -3.34 16.06
CA ARG A 192 0.01 -2.46 15.53
C ARG A 192 1.38 -2.81 16.11
N GLU A 193 1.46 -3.03 17.41
CA GLU A 193 2.71 -3.43 18.09
C GLU A 193 3.25 -4.75 17.52
N GLU A 194 2.39 -5.76 17.35
CA GLU A 194 2.79 -7.08 16.85
C GLU A 194 3.26 -7.05 15.39
N VAL A 195 2.60 -6.28 14.52
CA VAL A 195 3.01 -6.13 13.12
C VAL A 195 4.35 -5.39 13.03
N ASN A 196 4.54 -4.30 13.76
CA ASN A 196 5.83 -3.60 13.79
C ASN A 196 6.94 -4.44 14.42
N GLY A 197 6.62 -5.28 15.42
CA GLY A 197 7.57 -6.25 15.99
C GLY A 197 7.95 -7.37 15.02
N THR A 198 7.00 -7.79 14.16
CA THR A 198 7.23 -8.82 13.13
C THR A 198 8.03 -8.27 11.94
N PHE A 199 7.75 -7.03 11.53
CA PHE A 199 8.41 -6.35 10.41
C PHE A 199 8.98 -4.99 10.85
N PRO A 200 10.16 -4.99 11.49
CA PRO A 200 10.78 -3.79 12.08
C PRO A 200 10.90 -2.62 11.09
N ARG A 201 10.68 -1.40 11.59
CA ARG A 201 10.70 -0.18 10.78
C ARG A 201 12.12 0.23 10.39
N GLU A 202 13.07 0.10 11.31
CA GLU A 202 14.51 0.35 11.08
C GLU A 202 14.78 1.74 10.48
N GLY A 203 14.17 2.78 11.07
CA GLY A 203 14.28 4.16 10.57
C GLY A 203 13.46 4.45 9.30
N TRP A 204 12.33 3.76 9.11
CA TRP A 204 11.48 3.88 7.92
C TRP A 204 11.08 5.33 7.62
N LEU A 205 10.72 6.14 8.63
CA LEU A 205 10.28 7.52 8.38
C LEU A 205 11.38 8.35 7.71
N GLY A 206 12.61 8.23 8.20
CA GLY A 206 13.77 8.90 7.60
C GLY A 206 14.11 8.34 6.22
N CYS A 207 14.03 7.01 6.05
CA CYS A 207 14.27 6.34 4.78
C CYS A 207 13.31 6.84 3.70
N PHE A 208 12.01 6.83 3.97
CA PHE A 208 11.00 7.21 2.99
C PHE A 208 10.98 8.72 2.72
N ALA A 209 11.20 9.55 3.74
CA ALA A 209 11.36 11.00 3.55
C ALA A 209 12.56 11.34 2.66
N ALA A 210 13.67 10.60 2.77
CA ALA A 210 14.80 10.74 1.86
C ALA A 210 14.46 10.31 0.43
N THR A 211 13.70 9.22 0.26
CA THR A 211 13.19 8.77 -1.05
C THR A 211 12.32 9.82 -1.72
N ILE A 212 11.39 10.44 -0.98
CA ILE A 212 10.52 11.52 -1.49
C ILE A 212 11.37 12.69 -1.99
N ARG A 213 12.30 13.18 -1.17
CA ARG A 213 13.17 14.31 -1.56
C ARG A 213 14.02 13.98 -2.79
N LYS A 214 14.52 12.75 -2.88
CA LYS A 214 15.27 12.27 -4.05
C LYS A 214 14.41 12.22 -5.31
N GLU A 215 13.15 11.80 -5.20
CA GLU A 215 12.19 11.78 -6.30
C GLU A 215 11.97 13.20 -6.84
N GLU A 216 11.71 14.14 -5.94
CA GLU A 216 11.50 15.55 -6.26
C GLU A 216 12.76 16.22 -6.86
N GLU A 217 13.96 15.87 -6.37
CA GLU A 217 15.23 16.38 -6.92
C GLU A 217 15.49 15.86 -8.35
N LEU A 218 15.34 14.55 -8.57
CA LEU A 218 15.61 13.93 -9.88
C LEU A 218 14.53 14.26 -10.91
N LYS A 219 13.28 14.42 -10.45
CA LYS A 219 12.09 14.62 -11.26
C LYS A 219 11.22 15.71 -10.61
N PRO A 220 11.56 17.00 -10.77
CA PRO A 220 10.79 18.10 -10.18
C PRO A 220 9.34 18.24 -10.69
N TRP A 221 8.98 17.49 -11.74
CA TRP A 221 7.63 17.39 -12.31
C TRP A 221 6.89 16.10 -11.89
N CYS A 222 7.47 15.30 -10.99
CA CYS A 222 6.87 14.04 -10.54
C CYS A 222 5.53 14.28 -9.85
N HIS A 223 4.70 13.23 -9.87
CA HIS A 223 3.39 13.22 -9.22
C HIS A 223 3.49 13.40 -7.70
N THR A 224 4.56 12.91 -7.06
CA THR A 224 4.82 13.09 -5.62
C THR A 224 4.75 14.55 -5.17
N THR A 225 5.13 15.51 -6.02
CA THR A 225 5.00 16.96 -5.71
C THR A 225 3.55 17.43 -5.51
N HIS A 226 2.55 16.62 -5.91
CA HIS A 226 1.14 16.88 -5.66
C HIS A 226 0.78 16.77 -4.17
N ILE A 227 1.57 16.06 -3.36
CA ILE A 227 1.39 15.94 -1.91
C ILE A 227 2.23 17.00 -1.20
N PRO A 228 1.64 18.09 -0.66
CA PRO A 228 2.43 19.19 -0.13
C PRO A 228 3.20 18.79 1.13
N ARG A 229 4.51 19.07 1.16
CA ARG A 229 5.38 18.79 2.33
C ARG A 229 5.36 17.33 2.78
N PHE A 230 5.31 16.42 1.81
CA PHE A 230 5.09 15.01 2.09
C PHE A 230 6.21 14.39 2.95
N ALA A 231 7.47 14.71 2.66
CA ALA A 231 8.60 14.24 3.45
C ALA A 231 8.50 14.68 4.92
N GLU A 232 8.09 15.92 5.19
CA GLU A 232 7.90 16.41 6.55
C GLU A 232 6.69 15.78 7.25
N GLN A 233 5.62 15.46 6.52
CA GLN A 233 4.48 14.73 7.07
C GLN A 233 4.89 13.32 7.52
N VAL A 234 5.71 12.63 6.71
CA VAL A 234 6.26 11.32 7.04
C VAL A 234 7.14 11.40 8.29
N GLU A 235 8.11 12.32 8.34
CA GLU A 235 8.96 12.52 9.52
C GLU A 235 8.16 12.94 10.77
N GLY A 236 7.01 13.57 10.57
CA GLY A 236 6.07 14.01 11.60
C GLY A 236 5.17 12.92 12.17
N ASN A 237 5.18 11.70 11.63
CA ASN A 237 4.29 10.60 12.03
C ASN A 237 4.45 10.20 13.51
N GLN A 238 3.60 10.72 14.39
CA GLN A 238 3.66 10.40 15.82
C GLN A 238 3.12 9.00 16.14
N LEU A 239 2.23 8.45 15.30
CA LEU A 239 1.62 7.14 15.51
C LEU A 239 2.66 6.03 15.48
N GLN A 240 3.59 6.12 14.53
CA GLN A 240 4.58 5.07 14.27
C GLN A 240 5.96 5.34 14.88
N LYS A 241 6.21 6.59 15.32
CA LYS A 241 7.48 6.99 15.96
C LYS A 241 7.98 6.08 17.09
N PRO A 242 7.12 5.49 17.95
CA PRO A 242 7.58 4.56 19.00
C PRO A 242 8.23 3.27 18.48
N TYR A 243 8.09 2.96 17.19
CA TYR A 243 8.57 1.71 16.58
C TYR A 243 9.75 1.91 15.61
N GLU A 244 10.29 3.13 15.50
CA GLU A 244 11.38 3.50 14.57
C GLU A 244 12.73 2.84 14.91
#